data_AF-A0A5K1H129-F1
#
_entry.id   AF-A0A5K1H129-F1
#
_cell.length_a   1.000
_cell.length_b   1.000
_cell.length_c   1.000
_cell.angle_alpha   90.00
_cell.angle_beta   90.00
_cell.angle_gamma   90.00
#
_symmetry.space_group_name_H-M   'P 1'
#
loop_
_entity.id
_entity.type
_entity.pdbx_description
1 polymer ?
#
loop_
_entity_poly.entity_id
_entity_poly.type
_entity_poly.pdbx_seq_one_letter_code
_entity_poly.pdbx_strand_id
1 'polypeptide(L)' 'KVFDAPSGKEPVALDLSSMGKGQVWINGESIGRYWVSYLTPLGDPSQS' A
#
# COMPACT_ATOMS: atom_id res chain seq x y z
N LYS A 1 1.95 -5.19 -15.61
CA LYS A 1 3.40 -5.40 -15.41
C LYS A 1 3.55 -6.22 -14.14
N VAL A 2 4.48 -7.17 -14.09
CA VAL A 2 4.76 -8.00 -12.90
C VAL A 2 6.10 -7.60 -12.31
N PHE A 3 6.38 -8.01 -11.07
CA PHE A 3 7.64 -7.75 -10.38
C PHE A 3 8.15 -9.04 -9.72
N ASP A 4 9.46 -9.16 -9.60
CA ASP A 4 10.10 -10.26 -8.88
C ASP A 4 10.11 -10.00 -7.37
N ALA A 5 10.08 -11.06 -6.57
CA ALA A 5 10.18 -10.95 -5.13
C ALA A 5 11.52 -10.31 -4.71
N PRO A 6 11.51 -9.34 -3.78
CA PRO A 6 12.74 -8.79 -3.22
C PRO A 6 13.60 -9.88 -2.57
N SER A 7 14.92 -9.72 -2.60
CA SER A 7 15.84 -10.63 -1.91
C SER A 7 15.77 -10.45 -0.39
N GLY A 8 15.91 -11.55 0.36
CA GLY A 8 15.96 -11.53 1.83
C GLY A 8 14.74 -12.16 2.48
N LYS A 9 14.63 -12.04 3.81
CA LYS A 9 13.49 -12.54 4.60
C LYS A 9 12.83 -11.46 5.46
N GLU A 10 13.31 -10.22 5.34
CA GLU A 10 12.76 -9.10 6.09
C GLU A 10 11.35 -8.75 5.62
N PRO A 11 10.49 -8.23 6.49
CA PRO A 11 9.18 -7.72 6.10
C PRO A 11 9.29 -6.64 5.02
N VAL A 12 8.32 -6.62 4.12
CA VAL A 12 8.22 -5.61 3.05
C VAL A 12 6.87 -4.92 3.10
N ALA A 13 6.80 -3.71 2.56
CA ALA A 13 5.59 -2.92 2.43
C ALA A 13 5.44 -2.36 1.03
N LEU A 14 4.21 -2.01 0.64
CA LEU A 14 3.93 -1.28 -0.57
C LEU A 14 3.80 0.21 -0.25
N ASP A 15 4.56 1.04 -0.97
CA ASP A 15 4.33 2.48 -0.96
C ASP A 15 3.17 2.82 -1.90
N LEU A 16 2.05 3.22 -1.30
CA LEU A 16 0.83 3.61 -2.00
C LEU A 16 0.61 5.14 -1.92
N SER A 17 1.62 5.93 -1.57
CA SER A 17 1.54 7.38 -1.36
C SER A 17 0.98 8.17 -2.55
N SER A 18 1.19 7.68 -3.78
CA SER A 18 0.67 8.28 -5.01
C SER A 18 -0.77 7.85 -5.35
N MET A 19 -1.36 6.95 -4.57
CA MET A 19 -2.70 6.40 -4.79
C MET A 19 -3.76 7.12 -3.94
N GLY A 20 -5.04 6.79 -4.15
CA GLY A 20 -6.16 7.32 -3.36
C GLY A 20 -6.67 6.34 -2.31
N LYS A 21 -7.71 5.58 -2.68
CA LYS A 21 -8.38 4.59 -1.84
C LYS A 21 -8.63 3.31 -2.64
N GLY A 22 -8.46 2.16 -2.01
CA GLY A 22 -8.79 0.89 -2.66
C GLY A 22 -8.49 -0.35 -1.84
N GLN A 23 -8.30 -1.44 -2.57
CA GLN A 23 -7.88 -2.76 -2.08
C GLN A 23 -6.68 -3.23 -2.90
N VAL A 24 -5.83 -4.07 -2.32
CA VAL A 24 -4.64 -4.60 -2.98
C VAL A 24 -4.66 -6.13 -2.98
N TRP A 25 -4.22 -6.71 -4.09
CA TRP A 25 -4.01 -8.14 -4.26
C TRP A 25 -2.60 -8.40 -4.77
N ILE A 26 -1.96 -9.45 -4.26
CA ILE A 26 -0.69 -9.98 -4.77
C ILE A 26 -0.90 -11.47 -5.06
N ASN A 27 -0.57 -11.92 -6.27
CA ASN A 27 -0.76 -13.32 -6.70
C ASN A 27 -2.19 -13.87 -6.49
N GLY A 28 -3.21 -13.00 -6.61
CA GLY A 28 -4.61 -13.36 -6.40
C GLY A 28 -5.07 -13.34 -4.94
N GLU A 29 -4.16 -13.16 -3.98
CA GLU A 29 -4.47 -13.06 -2.55
C GLU A 29 -4.68 -11.60 -2.14
N SER A 30 -5.78 -11.33 -1.44
CA SER A 30 -6.06 -9.99 -0.91
C SER A 30 -5.16 -9.69 0.28
N ILE A 31 -4.46 -8.56 0.23
CA ILE A 31 -3.64 -8.07 1.35
C ILE A 31 -4.28 -6.90 2.10
N GLY A 32 -5.54 -6.59 1.77
CA GLY A 32 -6.37 -5.64 2.52
C GLY A 32 -6.66 -4.33 1.79
N ARG A 33 -7.17 -3.36 2.56
CA ARG A 33 -7.60 -2.03 2.10
C ARG A 33 -6.53 -1.00 2.40
N TYR A 34 -6.42 0.00 1.53
CA TYR A 34 -5.63 1.21 1.74
C TYR A 34 -6.51 2.45 1.54
N TRP A 35 -6.21 3.53 2.26
CA TRP A 35 -6.88 4.81 2.10
C TRP A 35 -5.94 5.99 2.39
N VAL A 36 -5.03 6.24 1.45
CA VAL A 36 -4.03 7.30 1.55
C VAL A 36 -4.66 8.68 1.39
N SER A 37 -5.73 8.81 0.60
CA SER A 37 -6.44 10.09 0.43
C SER A 37 -7.34 10.49 1.60
N TYR A 38 -7.36 9.72 2.70
CA TYR A 38 -8.04 10.13 3.92
C TYR A 38 -7.05 10.90 4.78
N LEU A 39 -7.13 12.23 4.71
CA LEU A 39 -6.12 13.12 5.27
C LEU A 39 -6.53 13.65 6.64
N THR A 40 -5.53 13.88 7.48
CA THR A 40 -5.65 14.73 8.67
C THR A 40 -5.87 16.20 8.26
N PRO A 41 -6.26 17.09 9.19
CA PRO A 41 -6.35 18.52 8.89
C PRO A 41 -5.04 19.16 8.41
N LEU A 42 -3.90 18.52 8.67
CA LEU A 42 -2.57 18.98 8.22
C LEU A 42 -2.23 18.53 6.79
N GLY A 43 -3.08 17.70 6.17
CA GLY A 43 -2.87 17.19 4.82
C GLY A 43 -2.13 15.86 4.74
N ASP A 44 -1.75 15.27 5.87
CA ASP A 44 -1.06 13.97 5.91
C ASP A 44 -2.05 12.80 5.87
N PRO A 45 -1.73 11.68 5.21
CA PRO A 45 -2.54 10.46 5.27
C PRO A 45 -2.76 10.01 6.71
N SER A 46 -3.99 9.74 7.11
CA SER A 46 -4.28 9.35 8.52
C SER A 46 -3.78 7.93 8.86
N GLN A 47 -3.27 7.20 7.88
CA GLN A 47 -2.84 5.80 7.98
C GLN A 47 -1.31 5.65 7.84
N SER A 48 -0.59 6.76 7.68
CA SER A 48 0.88 6.79 7.67
C SER A 48 1.46 6.73 9.07
#